data_AF-A0A367KHE0-F1
#
_entry.id   AF-A0A367KHE0-F1
#
_cell.length_a   1.000
_cell.length_b   1.000
_cell.length_c   1.000
_cell.angle_alpha   90.00
_cell.angle_beta   90.00
_cell.angle_gamma   90.00
#
_symmetry.space_group_name_H-M   'P 1'
#
loop_
_entity.id
_entity.type
_entity.pdbx_description
1 polymer ?
#
loop_
_entity_poly.entity_id
_entity_poly.type
_entity_poly.pdbx_seq_one_letter_code
_entity_poly.pdbx_strand_id
1 'polypeptide(L)'
;MKFIFLLIALNLFQAVQGFCFYNFNDEDFKVIQQWRNCIRNFGNRYQSGAIKKGGKSCCNYQNKDCVENQQQDAIAWFEISTNCRGDKWARNEYAMNLPAGGWMEFHGTKTDVEILAFWANGTKFDYRQDINGSVTTE
;
A
#
# COMPACT_ATOMS: atom_id res chain seq x y z
N MET A 1 12.73 26.89 26.76
CA MET A 1 12.33 26.83 25.34
C MET A 1 13.06 25.75 24.50
N LYS A 2 14.07 25.02 25.01
CA LYS A 2 14.71 23.91 24.26
C LYS A 2 13.90 22.59 24.25
N PHE A 3 13.03 22.37 25.23
CA PHE A 3 12.22 21.14 25.34
C PHE A 3 11.05 21.04 24.34
N ILE A 4 10.54 22.17 23.83
CA ILE A 4 9.38 22.19 22.92
C ILE A 4 9.76 21.68 21.52
N PHE A 5 10.99 21.94 21.06
CA PHE A 5 11.47 21.44 19.77
C PHE A 5 11.65 19.91 19.73
N LEU A 6 11.97 19.29 20.88
CA LEU A 6 12.11 17.83 20.97
C LEU A 6 10.76 17.12 20.78
N LEU A 7 9.68 17.66 21.35
CA LEU A 7 8.32 17.11 21.24
C LEU A 7 7.73 17.25 19.82
N ILE A 8 8.08 18.32 19.09
CA ILE A 8 7.65 18.50 17.69
C ILE A 8 8.38 17.51 16.78
N ALA A 9 9.68 17.27 17.00
CA ALA A 9 10.45 16.27 16.26
C ALA A 9 9.95 14.83 16.54
N LEU A 10 9.54 14.53 17.78
CA LEU A 10 8.96 13.22 18.15
C LEU A 10 7.58 12.96 17.51
N ASN A 11 6.81 14.00 17.17
CA ASN A 11 5.54 13.85 16.44
C ASN A 11 5.72 13.64 14.93
N LEU A 12 6.89 13.97 14.36
CA LEU A 12 7.20 13.64 12.97
C LEU A 12 7.55 12.16 12.79
N PHE A 13 7.89 11.46 13.88
CA PHE A 13 8.04 10.01 13.97
C PHE A 13 6.74 9.33 14.41
N GLN A 14 5.58 9.84 14.02
CA GLN A 14 4.42 8.94 13.95
C GLN A 14 4.71 7.90 12.88
N ALA A 15 5.40 6.83 13.33
CA ALA A 15 5.61 5.60 12.59
C ALA A 15 4.33 5.32 11.83
N VAL A 16 4.43 5.23 10.52
CA VAL A 16 3.27 5.02 9.65
C VAL A 16 2.50 3.84 10.24
N GLN A 17 1.34 4.14 10.86
CA GLN A 17 0.57 3.15 11.61
C GLN A 17 -0.14 2.17 10.67
N GLY A 18 0.44 1.92 9.50
CA GLY A 18 -0.14 1.21 8.39
C GLY A 18 0.77 1.21 7.19
N PHE A 19 0.28 0.62 6.10
CA PHE A 19 0.95 0.66 4.81
C PHE A 19 0.25 1.69 3.93
N CYS A 20 1.00 2.70 3.47
CA CYS A 20 0.47 3.77 2.63
C CYS A 20 0.84 3.59 1.16
N PHE A 21 -0.06 3.94 0.27
CA PHE A 21 0.11 3.92 -1.18
C PHE A 21 0.10 5.37 -1.68
N TYR A 22 1.19 5.80 -2.30
CA TYR A 22 1.38 7.15 -2.83
C TYR A 22 1.41 7.09 -4.35
N ASN A 23 0.66 7.97 -5.02
CA ASN A 23 0.64 8.03 -6.47
C ASN A 23 1.37 9.28 -6.98
N PHE A 24 2.51 9.08 -7.64
CA PHE A 24 3.25 10.12 -8.36
C PHE A 24 3.13 9.96 -9.89
N ASN A 25 2.54 8.87 -10.36
CA ASN A 25 2.24 8.58 -11.77
C ASN A 25 1.03 9.39 -12.25
N ASP A 26 0.89 9.54 -13.57
CA ASP A 26 -0.23 10.23 -14.23
C ASP A 26 -1.54 9.43 -14.27
N GLU A 27 -1.48 8.10 -14.08
CA GLU A 27 -2.66 7.25 -14.03
C GLU A 27 -3.29 7.20 -12.63
N ASP A 28 -4.60 6.96 -12.57
CA ASP A 28 -5.30 6.68 -11.32
C ASP A 28 -5.11 5.21 -10.92
N PHE A 29 -4.82 4.98 -9.63
CA PHE A 29 -4.63 3.66 -9.06
C PHE A 29 -5.76 3.29 -8.11
N LYS A 30 -6.08 2.01 -8.02
CA LYS A 30 -6.93 1.46 -6.96
C LYS A 30 -6.22 0.28 -6.32
N VAL A 31 -6.29 0.20 -4.99
CA VAL A 31 -5.69 -0.85 -4.20
C VAL A 31 -6.78 -1.58 -3.43
N ILE A 32 -6.76 -2.90 -3.50
CA ILE A 32 -7.71 -3.77 -2.83
C ILE A 32 -6.91 -4.83 -2.09
N GLN A 33 -7.25 -5.06 -0.82
CA GLN A 33 -6.64 -6.16 -0.08
C GLN A 33 -7.27 -7.51 -0.44
N GLN A 34 -6.43 -8.54 -0.59
CA GLN A 34 -6.79 -9.91 -0.91
C GLN A 34 -6.89 -10.83 0.32
N TRP A 35 -7.55 -11.98 0.15
CA TRP A 35 -8.13 -12.80 1.24
C TRP A 35 -7.15 -13.43 2.24
N ARG A 36 -5.84 -13.44 1.97
CA ARG A 36 -4.88 -14.19 2.80
C ARG A 36 -4.68 -13.64 4.23
N ASN A 37 -5.21 -12.45 4.58
CA ASN A 37 -4.95 -11.80 5.88
C ASN A 37 -6.14 -11.02 6.47
N CYS A 38 -7.39 -11.43 6.25
CA CYS A 38 -8.58 -10.73 6.78
C CYS A 38 -9.69 -11.69 7.28
N ILE A 39 -10.36 -11.33 8.39
CA ILE A 39 -11.35 -12.18 9.10
C ILE A 39 -12.77 -12.19 8.49
N ARG A 40 -13.13 -11.36 7.51
CA ARG A 40 -14.55 -11.23 7.09
C ARG A 40 -14.78 -11.08 5.58
N ASN A 41 -16.03 -11.37 5.19
CA ASN A 41 -16.67 -11.25 3.88
C ASN A 41 -16.04 -10.18 2.96
N PHE A 42 -16.05 -10.44 1.64
CA PHE A 42 -15.50 -9.58 0.57
C PHE A 42 -15.77 -8.07 0.75
N GLY A 43 -16.90 -7.68 1.35
CA GLY A 43 -17.30 -6.29 1.57
C GLY A 43 -16.56 -5.50 2.65
N ASN A 44 -15.80 -6.15 3.55
CA ASN A 44 -15.14 -5.48 4.68
C ASN A 44 -13.61 -5.44 4.54
N ARG A 45 -13.06 -5.63 3.35
CA ARG A 45 -11.61 -5.52 3.12
C ARG A 45 -11.23 -4.08 2.85
N TYR A 46 -9.99 -3.73 3.16
CA TYR A 46 -9.44 -2.45 2.70
C TYR A 46 -9.57 -2.33 1.18
N GLN A 47 -10.19 -1.24 0.75
CA GLN A 47 -10.31 -0.84 -0.63
C GLN A 47 -10.07 0.65 -0.69
N SER A 48 -9.04 1.07 -1.42
CA SER A 48 -8.87 2.47 -1.71
C SER A 48 -9.97 2.95 -2.66
N GLY A 49 -10.35 4.21 -2.54
CA GLY A 49 -10.90 4.93 -3.69
C GLY A 49 -9.83 5.07 -4.80
N ALA A 50 -10.17 5.75 -5.89
CA ALA A 50 -9.18 6.12 -6.89
C ALA A 50 -8.11 7.04 -6.26
N ILE A 51 -6.87 6.57 -6.23
CA ILE A 51 -5.69 7.31 -5.79
C ILE A 51 -5.20 8.10 -7.01
N LYS A 52 -5.62 9.36 -7.10
CA LYS A 52 -5.20 10.29 -8.17
C LYS A 52 -3.74 10.71 -8.02
N LYS A 53 -3.16 11.29 -9.07
CA LYS A 53 -1.81 11.88 -9.02
C LYS A 53 -1.65 12.84 -7.85
N GLY A 54 -0.57 12.69 -7.10
CA GLY A 54 -0.27 13.40 -5.85
C GLY A 54 -1.06 12.92 -4.62
N GLY A 55 -1.97 11.96 -4.81
CA GLY A 55 -2.82 11.41 -3.77
C GLY A 55 -2.15 10.29 -2.97
N LYS A 56 -2.80 9.93 -1.87
CA LYS A 56 -2.42 8.77 -1.06
C LYS A 56 -3.63 8.04 -0.48
N SER A 57 -3.46 6.77 -0.16
CA SER A 57 -4.38 6.01 0.67
C SER A 57 -3.59 5.11 1.63
N CYS A 58 -4.07 4.91 2.84
CA CYS A 58 -3.33 4.14 3.85
C CYS A 58 -4.21 3.06 4.45
N CYS A 59 -3.61 1.88 4.62
CA CYS A 59 -4.20 0.74 5.29
C CYS A 59 -3.61 0.64 6.70
N ASN A 60 -4.34 1.09 7.72
CA ASN A 60 -3.86 1.08 9.11
C ASN A 60 -3.75 -0.36 9.63
N TYR A 61 -2.58 -0.79 10.12
CA TYR A 61 -2.38 -2.17 10.58
C TYR A 61 -3.24 -2.50 11.81
N GLN A 62 -3.62 -1.50 12.60
CA GLN A 62 -4.55 -1.68 13.72
C GLN A 62 -5.99 -1.91 13.25
N ASN A 63 -6.30 -1.70 11.97
CA ASN A 63 -7.58 -2.10 11.42
C ASN A 63 -7.54 -3.58 11.00
N LYS A 64 -8.45 -4.39 11.56
CA LYS A 64 -8.57 -5.83 11.21
C LYS A 64 -9.01 -6.06 9.76
N ASP A 65 -9.58 -5.03 9.13
CA ASP A 65 -9.93 -5.02 7.71
C ASP A 65 -8.71 -4.76 6.82
N CYS A 66 -7.56 -4.41 7.43
CA CYS A 66 -6.26 -4.16 6.80
C CYS A 66 -5.24 -5.24 7.15
N VAL A 67 -5.19 -5.65 8.42
CA VAL A 67 -4.26 -6.66 8.92
C VAL A 67 -4.95 -7.42 10.04
N GLU A 68 -5.30 -8.69 9.78
CA GLU A 68 -6.07 -9.53 10.71
C GLU A 68 -5.48 -9.60 12.12
N ASN A 69 -4.18 -9.89 12.23
CA ASN A 69 -3.49 -10.05 13.50
C ASN A 69 -3.03 -8.73 14.12
N GLN A 70 -3.26 -7.60 13.44
CA GLN A 70 -2.87 -6.25 13.85
C GLN A 70 -1.37 -6.10 14.18
N GLN A 71 -0.51 -6.90 13.52
CA GLN A 71 0.94 -6.83 13.67
C GLN A 71 1.55 -5.98 12.55
N GLN A 72 2.47 -5.08 12.90
CA GLN A 72 3.05 -4.12 11.95
C GLN A 72 4.02 -4.79 10.93
N ASP A 73 4.58 -5.94 11.28
CA ASP A 73 5.46 -6.75 10.45
C ASP A 73 4.73 -7.87 9.70
N ALA A 74 3.41 -8.01 9.90
CA ALA A 74 2.62 -8.97 9.13
C ALA A 74 2.68 -8.65 7.64
N ILE A 75 2.74 -9.68 6.80
CA ILE A 75 2.70 -9.54 5.36
C ILE A 75 1.24 -9.53 4.90
N ALA A 76 0.79 -8.41 4.34
CA ALA A 76 -0.53 -8.24 3.75
C ALA A 76 -0.47 -8.40 2.22
N TRP A 77 -1.51 -8.98 1.63
CA TRP A 77 -1.59 -9.21 0.19
C TRP A 77 -2.51 -8.18 -0.45
N PHE A 78 -2.01 -7.41 -1.40
CA PHE A 78 -2.74 -6.37 -2.11
C PHE A 78 -2.77 -6.63 -3.60
N GLU A 79 -3.91 -6.31 -4.22
CA GLU A 79 -4.06 -6.17 -5.67
C GLU A 79 -4.13 -4.69 -6.01
N ILE A 80 -3.31 -4.26 -6.96
CA ILE A 80 -3.21 -2.88 -7.42
C ILE A 80 -3.62 -2.85 -8.88
N SER A 81 -4.62 -2.05 -9.19
CA SER A 81 -5.15 -1.88 -10.53
C SER A 81 -4.89 -0.48 -11.06
N THR A 82 -4.58 -0.39 -12.36
CA THR A 82 -4.51 0.87 -13.11
C THR A 82 -5.76 1.06 -13.97
N ASN A 83 -6.25 2.31 -14.05
CA ASN A 83 -7.39 2.72 -14.89
C ASN A 83 -8.78 2.22 -14.43
N CYS A 84 -9.21 2.62 -13.23
CA CYS A 84 -10.59 2.41 -12.75
C CYS A 84 -11.60 3.42 -13.32
N ARG A 85 -11.75 3.50 -14.66
CA ARG A 85 -12.83 4.26 -15.29
C ARG A 85 -13.96 3.33 -15.74
N GLY A 86 -14.99 3.18 -14.89
CA GLY A 86 -16.20 2.40 -15.18
C GLY A 86 -16.03 0.88 -14.99
N ASP A 87 -16.90 0.09 -15.65
CA ASP A 87 -17.00 -1.37 -15.52
C ASP A 87 -15.95 -2.16 -16.32
N LYS A 88 -14.88 -1.51 -16.79
CA LYS A 88 -13.81 -2.17 -17.56
C LYS A 88 -12.67 -2.53 -16.62
N TRP A 89 -12.34 -3.82 -16.62
CA TRP A 89 -11.22 -4.42 -15.90
C TRP A 89 -9.92 -3.65 -16.13
N ALA A 90 -9.09 -3.62 -15.10
CA ALA A 90 -7.86 -2.86 -15.05
C ALA A 90 -6.92 -3.23 -16.21
N ARG A 91 -6.17 -2.25 -16.74
CA ARG A 91 -5.23 -2.53 -17.84
C ARG A 91 -4.00 -3.31 -17.35
N ASN A 92 -3.60 -3.04 -16.11
CA ASN A 92 -2.53 -3.75 -15.42
C ASN A 92 -2.99 -4.03 -13.99
N GLU A 93 -2.81 -5.28 -13.55
CA GLU A 93 -3.05 -5.74 -12.18
C GLU A 93 -1.74 -6.24 -11.59
N TYR A 94 -1.40 -5.75 -10.40
CA TYR A 94 -0.22 -6.15 -9.66
C TYR A 94 -0.68 -6.78 -8.33
N ALA A 95 -0.39 -8.06 -8.13
CA ALA A 95 -0.63 -8.73 -6.86
C ALA A 95 0.68 -8.74 -6.05
N MET A 96 0.69 -8.18 -4.84
CA MET A 96 1.92 -7.93 -4.11
C MET A 96 1.76 -8.21 -2.61
N ASN A 97 2.74 -8.89 -2.03
CA ASN A 97 2.85 -9.10 -0.59
C ASN A 97 3.68 -7.97 0.01
N LEU A 98 3.10 -7.18 0.91
CA LEU A 98 3.71 -5.99 1.48
C LEU A 98 3.64 -6.04 3.00
N PRO A 99 4.60 -5.48 3.72
CA PRO A 99 4.49 -5.38 5.16
C PRO A 99 3.29 -4.52 5.56
N ALA A 100 2.73 -4.80 6.73
CA ALA A 100 1.62 -4.07 7.31
C ALA A 100 1.99 -2.63 7.68
N GLY A 101 3.27 -2.35 7.90
CA GLY A 101 3.83 -1.01 8.10
C GLY A 101 4.82 -0.64 7.00
N GLY A 102 4.70 0.59 6.49
CA GLY A 102 5.58 1.09 5.44
C GLY A 102 4.84 1.90 4.40
N TRP A 103 5.40 1.99 3.20
CA TRP A 103 4.71 2.59 2.08
C TRP A 103 5.16 2.07 0.73
N MET A 104 4.35 2.36 -0.27
CA MET A 104 4.60 2.13 -1.68
C MET A 104 4.39 3.40 -2.47
N GLU A 105 5.17 3.57 -3.52
CA GLU A 105 5.12 4.71 -4.43
C GLU A 105 4.94 4.21 -5.87
N PHE A 106 3.97 4.80 -6.57
CA PHE A 106 3.73 4.58 -7.99
C PHE A 106 4.34 5.73 -8.80
N HIS A 107 5.24 5.42 -9.70
CA HIS A 107 6.00 6.36 -10.53
C HIS A 107 5.88 6.02 -12.02
N GLY A 108 6.45 6.87 -12.87
CA GLY A 108 6.53 6.64 -14.31
C GLY A 108 5.29 7.11 -15.08
N THR A 109 4.93 6.36 -16.12
CA THR A 109 3.86 6.71 -17.07
C THR A 109 2.85 5.57 -17.22
N LYS A 110 1.81 5.77 -18.02
CA LYS A 110 0.81 4.72 -18.34
C LYS A 110 1.43 3.46 -18.93
N THR A 111 2.49 3.59 -19.72
CA THR A 111 3.12 2.48 -20.45
C THR A 111 4.35 1.93 -19.77
N ASP A 112 4.83 2.60 -18.72
CA ASP A 112 6.04 2.26 -18.00
C ASP A 112 5.84 2.64 -16.53
N VAL A 113 5.18 1.75 -15.79
CA VAL A 113 4.86 1.96 -14.37
C VAL A 113 6.01 1.43 -13.54
N GLU A 114 6.61 2.30 -12.75
CA GLU A 114 7.60 1.92 -11.75
C GLU A 114 6.91 1.87 -10.38
N ILE A 115 7.16 0.80 -9.62
CA ILE A 115 6.63 0.62 -8.27
C ILE A 115 7.79 0.48 -7.30
N LEU A 116 7.80 1.29 -6.25
CA LEU A 116 8.79 1.21 -5.17
C LEU A 116 8.08 0.90 -3.87
N ALA A 117 8.58 -0.04 -3.08
CA ALA A 117 8.04 -0.36 -1.77
C ALA A 117 9.13 -0.19 -0.71
N PHE A 118 8.71 0.22 0.49
CA PHE A 118 9.59 0.53 1.60
C PHE A 118 9.00 0.02 2.91
N TRP A 119 9.88 -0.47 3.76
CA TRP A 119 9.58 -0.69 5.17
C TRP A 119 9.34 0.64 5.89
N ALA A 120 8.70 0.61 7.06
CA ALA A 120 8.45 1.81 7.87
C ALA A 120 9.71 2.60 8.29
N ASN A 121 10.88 1.95 8.30
CA ASN A 121 12.18 2.58 8.57
C ASN A 121 12.82 3.23 7.32
N GLY A 122 12.16 3.15 6.15
CA GLY A 122 12.63 3.68 4.87
C GLY A 122 13.62 2.80 4.10
N THR A 123 13.94 1.61 4.59
CA THR A 123 14.71 0.66 3.78
C THR A 123 13.83 0.09 2.68
N LYS A 124 14.38 -0.06 1.47
CA LYS A 124 13.66 -0.64 0.33
C LYS A 124 13.18 -2.05 0.68
N PHE A 125 11.91 -2.33 0.40
CA PHE A 125 11.33 -3.66 0.46
C PHE A 125 11.46 -4.29 -0.92
N ASP A 126 12.16 -5.41 -1.01
CA ASP A 126 12.28 -6.16 -2.25
C ASP A 126 11.07 -7.08 -2.39
N TYR A 127 10.16 -6.70 -3.27
CA TYR A 127 9.03 -7.54 -3.65
C TYR A 127 9.37 -8.18 -4.99
N ARG A 128 9.10 -9.48 -5.14
CA ARG A 128 9.09 -10.08 -6.48
C ARG A 128 7.81 -9.65 -7.19
N GLN A 129 7.88 -9.39 -8.48
CA GLN A 129 6.71 -9.21 -9.33
C GLN A 129 6.60 -10.47 -10.19
N ASP A 130 5.70 -11.39 -9.84
CA ASP A 130 5.51 -12.58 -10.65
C ASP A 130 4.78 -12.19 -11.94
N ILE A 131 5.40 -12.54 -13.06
CA ILE A 131 4.96 -12.24 -14.42
C ILE A 131 3.64 -12.97 -14.76
N ASN A 132 3.19 -13.89 -13.89
CA ASN A 132 1.89 -14.56 -13.94
C ASN A 132 0.89 -14.07 -12.86
N GLY A 133 1.17 -12.95 -12.17
CA GLY A 133 0.24 -12.33 -11.24
C GLY A 133 0.16 -12.96 -9.84
N SER A 134 1.20 -13.64 -9.35
CA SER A 134 1.19 -14.26 -8.00
C SER A 134 2.54 -14.15 -7.29
N VAL A 135 2.70 -13.22 -6.35
CA VAL A 135 4.02 -12.97 -5.71
C VAL A 135 4.29 -13.88 -4.51
N THR A 136 5.51 -14.42 -4.45
CA THR A 136 6.09 -15.10 -3.28
C THR A 136 7.27 -14.31 -2.71
N THR A 137 7.44 -14.35 -1.39
CA THR A 137 8.57 -13.76 -0.66
C THR A 137 9.78 -14.72 -0.67
N GLU A 138 11.01 -14.19 -0.70
CA GLU A 138 12.20 -14.96 -0.28
C GLU A 138 12.32 -15.05 1.24
#